data_AF-A0A1D1ZJC0-F1
#
_entry.id   AF-A0A1D1ZJC0-F1
#
_cell.length_a   1.000
_cell.length_b   1.000
_cell.length_c   1.000
_cell.angle_alpha   90.00
_cell.angle_beta   90.00
_cell.angle_gamma   90.00
#
_symmetry.space_group_name_H-M   'P 1'
#
loop_
_entity.id
_entity.type
_entity.pdbx_description
1 polymer ?
#
loop_
_entity_poly.entity_id
_entity_poly.type
_entity_poly.pdbx_seq_one_letter_code
_entity_poly.pdbx_strand_id
1 'polypeptide(L)'
;YLFRPADPPLVVLGRRFSDRETVGALVVLTVFVVFLTSVGSLIISALMVGAAIVCVHGAFRMPEDLFLDDQEMGGAASGFLSFLGGAASSTAAAAVPAVAVRV
;
A
#
# COMPACT_ATOMS: atom_id res chain seq x y z
N TYR A 1 24.14 -9.38 -31.63
CA TYR A 1 23.31 -8.22 -31.25
C TYR A 1 24.09 -6.93 -31.01
N LEU A 2 25.38 -6.98 -30.61
CA LEU A 2 26.20 -5.79 -30.34
C LEU A 2 26.38 -4.79 -31.50
N PHE A 3 26.30 -5.24 -32.76
CA PHE A 3 26.44 -4.38 -33.95
C PHE A 3 25.13 -4.17 -34.71
N ARG A 4 23.99 -4.47 -34.10
CA ARG A 4 22.71 -4.22 -34.75
C ARG A 4 22.45 -2.69 -34.75
N PRO A 5 22.12 -2.09 -35.91
CA PRO A 5 21.70 -0.69 -35.96
C PRO A 5 20.50 -0.46 -35.04
N ALA A 6 20.47 0.69 -34.35
CA ALA A 6 19.34 1.06 -33.53
C ALA A 6 18.06 1.14 -34.38
N ASP A 7 16.96 0.64 -33.84
CA ASP A 7 15.67 0.71 -34.52
C ASP A 7 15.23 2.19 -34.65
N PRO A 8 14.60 2.57 -35.78
CA PRO A 8 14.19 3.95 -36.02
C PRO A 8 13.12 4.40 -35.01
N PRO A 9 13.15 5.68 -34.59
CA PRO A 9 12.21 6.19 -33.58
C PRO A 9 10.77 6.19 -34.11
N LEU A 10 9.81 5.92 -33.22
CA LEU A 10 8.40 5.92 -33.57
C LEU A 10 7.97 7.34 -33.99
N VAL A 11 7.44 7.48 -35.21
CA VAL A 11 6.95 8.76 -35.74
C VAL A 11 5.44 8.70 -35.90
N VAL A 12 4.73 9.54 -35.17
CA VAL A 12 3.27 9.64 -35.24
C VAL A 12 2.92 11.07 -35.62
N LEU A 13 2.13 11.24 -36.70
CA LEU A 13 1.77 12.55 -37.28
C LEU A 13 2.97 13.48 -37.55
N GLY A 14 4.12 12.92 -37.94
CA GLY A 14 5.35 13.69 -38.22
C GLY A 14 6.13 14.11 -36.97
N ARG A 15 5.66 13.81 -35.75
CA ARG A 15 6.40 14.03 -34.51
C ARG A 15 7.14 12.75 -34.10
N ARG A 16 8.43 12.87 -33.79
CA ARG A 16 9.26 11.76 -33.29
C ARG A 16 9.06 11.60 -31.79
N PHE A 17 8.75 10.38 -31.35
CA PHE A 17 8.65 10.01 -29.94
C PHE A 17 9.95 9.37 -29.48
N SER A 18 10.35 9.73 -28.26
CA SER A 18 11.50 9.09 -27.62
C SER A 18 11.14 7.67 -27.20
N ASP A 19 12.15 6.82 -27.09
CA ASP A 19 11.96 5.41 -26.71
C ASP A 19 11.32 5.28 -25.32
N ARG A 20 11.74 6.13 -24.35
CA ARG A 20 11.16 6.15 -22.99
C ARG A 20 9.68 6.55 -22.98
N GLU A 21 9.30 7.50 -23.82
CA GLU A 21 7.91 7.96 -23.93
C GLU A 21 7.03 6.86 -24.54
N THR A 22 7.54 6.19 -25.58
CA THR A 22 6.84 5.10 -26.27
C THR A 22 6.65 3.90 -25.34
N VAL A 23 7.71 3.47 -24.65
CA VAL A 23 7.64 2.38 -23.68
C VAL A 23 6.70 2.74 -22.52
N GLY A 24 6.81 3.95 -21.98
CA GLY A 24 5.91 4.42 -20.92
C GLY A 24 4.44 4.41 -21.36
N ALA A 25 4.15 4.93 -22.55
CA ALA A 25 2.80 4.95 -23.11
C ALA A 25 2.25 3.52 -23.34
N LEU A 26 3.06 2.62 -23.89
CA LEU A 26 2.69 1.22 -24.11
C LEU A 26 2.39 0.49 -22.80
N VAL A 27 3.16 0.72 -21.75
CA VAL A 27 2.93 0.13 -20.43
C VAL A 27 1.61 0.63 -19.86
N VAL A 28 1.38 1.95 -19.84
CA VAL A 28 0.14 2.54 -19.31
C VAL A 28 -1.07 2.04 -20.10
N LEU A 29 -0.98 2.01 -21.43
CA LEU A 29 -2.04 1.50 -22.30
C LEU A 29 -2.33 0.03 -22.01
N THR A 30 -1.30 -0.78 -21.81
CA THR A 30 -1.44 -2.20 -21.48
C THR A 30 -2.17 -2.38 -20.15
N VAL A 31 -1.76 -1.66 -19.11
CA VAL A 31 -2.41 -1.69 -17.79
C VAL A 31 -3.88 -1.30 -17.94
N PHE A 32 -4.18 -0.22 -18.66
CA PHE A 32 -5.55 0.22 -18.94
C PHE A 32 -6.37 -0.83 -19.69
N VAL A 33 -5.82 -1.43 -20.75
CA VAL A 33 -6.48 -2.48 -21.55
C VAL A 33 -6.75 -3.74 -20.72
N VAL A 34 -5.83 -4.14 -19.85
CA VAL A 34 -6.04 -5.26 -18.91
C VAL A 34 -7.29 -4.99 -18.05
N PHE A 35 -7.48 -3.75 -17.58
CA PHE A 35 -8.69 -3.35 -16.84
C PHE A 35 -9.96 -3.34 -17.70
N LEU A 36 -9.87 -2.98 -18.99
CA LEU A 36 -11.01 -2.98 -19.93
C LEU A 36 -11.38 -4.37 -20.46
N THR A 37 -10.47 -5.34 -20.41
CA THR A 37 -10.73 -6.71 -20.87
C THR A 37 -11.44 -7.52 -19.79
N SER A 38 -12.06 -8.63 -20.19
CA SER A 38 -12.74 -9.53 -19.25
C SER A 38 -11.83 -9.93 -18.09
N VAL A 39 -10.53 -10.12 -18.34
CA VAL A 39 -9.53 -10.44 -17.32
C VAL A 39 -9.48 -9.38 -16.20
N GLY A 40 -9.49 -8.09 -16.50
CA GLY A 40 -9.52 -7.03 -15.50
C GLY A 40 -10.79 -7.06 -14.67
N SER A 41 -11.95 -7.12 -15.34
CA SER A 41 -13.24 -7.24 -14.64
C SER A 41 -13.32 -8.49 -13.76
N LEU A 42 -12.70 -9.60 -14.19
CA LEU A 42 -12.62 -10.84 -13.44
C LEU A 42 -11.71 -10.71 -12.22
N ILE A 43 -10.54 -10.07 -12.33
CA ILE A 43 -9.62 -9.85 -11.20
C ILE A 43 -10.30 -8.97 -10.13
N ILE A 44 -10.91 -7.87 -10.54
CA ILE A 44 -11.59 -6.93 -9.64
C ILE A 44 -12.81 -7.57 -8.99
N SER A 45 -13.63 -8.28 -9.78
CA SER A 45 -14.80 -9.02 -9.26
C SER A 45 -14.37 -10.12 -8.30
N ALA A 46 -13.36 -10.93 -8.64
CA ALA A 46 -12.85 -11.98 -7.77
C ALA A 46 -12.27 -11.43 -6.45
N LEU A 47 -11.58 -10.29 -6.49
CA LEU A 47 -11.07 -9.63 -5.28
C LEU A 47 -12.21 -9.11 -4.40
N MET A 48 -13.22 -8.46 -4.97
CA MET A 48 -14.40 -7.99 -4.22
C MET A 48 -15.19 -9.15 -3.62
N VAL A 49 -15.44 -10.21 -4.38
CA VAL A 49 -16.11 -11.42 -3.90
C VAL A 49 -15.27 -12.08 -2.79
N GLY A 50 -13.96 -12.21 -2.98
CA GLY A 50 -13.05 -12.73 -1.96
C GLY A 50 -13.08 -11.89 -0.69
N ALA A 51 -13.02 -10.56 -0.79
CA ALA A 51 -13.13 -9.64 0.34
C ALA A 51 -14.47 -9.80 1.06
N ALA A 52 -15.59 -9.92 0.34
CA ALA A 52 -16.90 -10.16 0.92
C ALA A 52 -16.92 -11.49 1.70
N ILE A 53 -16.37 -12.57 1.14
CA ILE A 53 -16.26 -13.86 1.83
C ILE A 53 -15.40 -13.74 3.09
N VAL A 54 -14.26 -13.05 3.04
CA VAL A 54 -13.40 -12.82 4.20
C VAL A 54 -14.11 -12.00 5.28
N CYS A 55 -14.85 -10.95 4.91
CA CYS A 55 -15.65 -10.16 5.85
C CYS A 55 -16.77 -11.00 6.48
N VAL A 56 -17.48 -11.80 5.69
CA VAL A 56 -18.51 -12.74 6.20
C VAL A 56 -17.87 -13.74 7.16
N HIS A 57 -16.73 -14.34 6.78
CA HIS A 57 -15.99 -15.24 7.65
C HIS A 57 -15.55 -14.54 8.94
N GLY A 58 -15.04 -13.32 8.85
CA GLY A 58 -14.64 -12.49 9.99
C GLY A 58 -15.81 -12.10 10.89
N ALA A 59 -17.01 -11.88 10.35
CA ALA A 59 -18.21 -11.56 11.12
C ALA A 59 -18.74 -12.76 11.92
N PHE A 60 -18.60 -13.98 11.37
CA PHE A 60 -18.94 -15.22 12.06
C PHE A 60 -17.79 -15.79 12.91
N ARG A 61 -16.57 -15.26 12.74
CA ARG A 61 -15.47 -15.50 13.66
C ARG A 61 -15.80 -14.76 14.95
N MET A 62 -16.43 -15.51 15.85
CA MET A 62 -16.59 -15.27 17.27
C MET A 62 -15.46 -14.34 17.83
N PRO A 63 -15.69 -13.02 17.96
CA PRO A 63 -14.74 -12.07 18.55
C PRO A 63 -14.87 -12.06 20.08
N GLU A 64 -15.26 -13.17 20.69
CA GLU A 64 -15.60 -13.28 22.12
C GLU A 64 -14.36 -13.10 23.01
N ASP A 65 -13.19 -12.95 22.39
CA ASP A 65 -11.89 -12.70 22.99
C ASP A 65 -11.36 -11.28 22.64
N LEU A 66 -12.21 -10.41 22.10
CA LEU A 66 -11.97 -8.97 21.94
C LEU A 66 -12.65 -8.15 23.04
N PHE A 67 -13.24 -8.82 24.03
CA PHE A 67 -13.61 -8.20 25.29
C PHE A 67 -12.53 -8.52 26.32
N LEU A 68 -11.92 -7.43 26.75
CA LEU A 68 -11.07 -7.39 27.91
C LEU A 68 -11.92 -7.62 29.16
N ASP A 69 -12.02 -8.87 29.59
CA ASP A 69 -12.39 -9.15 30.97
C ASP A 69 -11.26 -8.73 31.95
N ASP A 70 -10.11 -8.27 31.43
CA ASP A 70 -9.02 -7.61 32.17
C ASP A 70 -8.46 -6.37 31.41
N GLN A 71 -9.25 -5.30 31.21
CA GLN A 71 -8.71 -3.95 30.93
C GLN A 71 -8.14 -3.34 32.22
N GLU A 72 -7.13 -3.97 32.80
CA GLU A 72 -6.32 -3.32 33.83
C GLU A 72 -5.38 -2.30 33.14
N MET A 73 -5.91 -1.10 32.91
CA MET A 73 -5.20 0.20 32.75
C MET A 73 -4.17 0.39 31.60
N GLY A 74 -3.88 -0.59 30.73
CA GLY A 74 -2.71 -0.49 29.81
C GLY A 74 -2.94 -0.61 28.29
N GLY A 75 -4.18 -0.72 27.80
CA GLY A 75 -4.47 -1.33 26.49
C GLY A 75 -4.31 -0.50 25.21
N ALA A 76 -4.01 0.80 25.27
CA ALA A 76 -4.09 1.66 24.08
C ALA A 76 -2.87 1.58 23.11
N ALA A 77 -1.88 0.72 23.37
CA ALA A 77 -0.63 0.72 22.61
C ALA A 77 -0.10 -0.68 22.19
N SER A 78 -0.87 -1.76 22.33
CA SER A 78 -0.39 -3.14 22.10
C SER A 78 -0.99 -3.82 20.86
N GLY A 79 -1.55 -3.05 19.92
CA GLY A 79 -2.00 -3.57 18.62
C GLY A 79 -0.87 -3.64 17.58
N PHE A 80 -1.15 -4.27 16.43
CA PHE A 80 -0.27 -4.43 15.25
C PHE A 80 0.49 -3.15 14.82
N LEU A 81 0.02 -1.96 15.21
CA LEU A 81 0.61 -0.65 14.90
C LEU A 81 1.39 -0.01 16.07
N SER A 82 1.65 -0.73 17.16
CA SER A 82 2.40 -0.26 18.34
C SER A 82 3.76 0.37 18.00
N PHE A 83 4.43 -0.17 16.98
CA PHE A 83 5.72 0.33 16.49
C PHE A 83 5.67 1.78 15.99
N LEU A 84 4.50 2.23 15.50
CA LEU A 84 4.32 3.61 15.04
C LEU A 84 4.12 4.60 16.21
N GLY A 85 3.51 4.13 17.31
CA GLY A 85 3.31 4.93 18.53
C GLY A 85 4.60 5.12 19.34
N GLY A 86 5.49 4.12 19.38
CA GLY A 86 6.77 4.21 20.10
C GLY A 86 7.69 5.31 19.55
N ALA A 87 7.65 5.58 18.24
CA ALA A 87 8.43 6.64 17.62
C ALA A 87 7.98 8.05 18.05
N ALA A 88 6.67 8.25 18.26
CA ALA A 88 6.13 9.52 18.74
C ALA A 88 6.49 9.76 20.22
N SER A 89 6.44 8.72 21.07
CA SER A 89 6.79 8.82 22.49
C SER A 89 8.27 9.14 22.73
N SER A 90 9.19 8.60 21.92
CA SER A 90 10.63 8.91 22.01
C SER A 90 10.97 10.37 21.70
N THR A 91 10.20 11.04 20.82
CA THR A 91 10.42 12.46 20.49
C THR A 91 9.89 13.39 21.59
N ALA A 92 8.80 13.00 22.26
CA ALA A 92 8.24 13.78 23.36
C ALA A 92 9.13 13.72 24.63
N ALA A 93 9.78 12.58 24.90
CA ALA A 93 10.71 12.43 26.02
C ALA A 93 12.00 13.24 25.85
N ALA A 94 12.45 13.47 24.61
CA ALA A 94 13.63 14.30 24.32
C ALA A 94 13.38 15.82 24.48
N ALA A 95 12.12 16.24 24.63
CA ALA A 95 11.73 17.66 24.72
C ALA A 95 11.50 18.16 26.16
N VAL A 96 11.65 17.32 27.20
CA VAL A 96 11.50 17.74 28.60
C VAL A 96 12.86 18.21 29.14
N PRO A 97 13.08 19.50 29.43
CA PRO A 97 14.33 19.96 30.01
C PRO A 97 14.45 19.45 31.45
N ALA A 98 15.54 18.75 31.75
CA ALA A 98 15.86 18.30 33.10
C ALA A 98 16.09 19.52 34.02
N VAL A 99 15.08 19.87 34.83
CA VAL A 99 15.25 20.84 35.92
C VAL A 99 15.94 20.14 37.08
N ALA A 100 17.25 20.40 37.20
CA ALA A 100 18.07 20.00 38.32
C ALA A 100 17.64 20.75 39.60
N VAL A 101 17.03 20.03 40.54
CA VAL A 101 16.82 20.52 41.91
C VAL A 101 17.97 19.99 42.78
N ARG A 102 18.80 20.93 43.21
CA ARG A 102 19.83 20.75 44.24
C ARG A 102 19.23 20.97 45.63
N VAL A 103 19.42 20.00 46.52
CA VAL A 103 19.50 20.17 47.99
C VAL A 103 20.60 19.25 48.48
#